data_AF-F0WAU3-F1
#
_entry.id   AF-F0WAU3-F1
#
_cell.length_a   1.000
_cell.length_b   1.000
_cell.length_c   1.000
_cell.angle_alpha   90.00
_cell.angle_beta   90.00
_cell.angle_gamma   90.00
#
_symmetry.space_group_name_H-M   'P 1'
#
loop_
_entity.id
_entity.type
_entity.pdbx_description
1 polymer ?
#
loop_
_entity_poly.entity_id
_entity_poly.type
_entity_poly.pdbx_seq_one_letter_code
_entity_poly.pdbx_strand_id
1 'polypeptide(L)'
;MSTQRGNDKRKAPKHQNRVAFRHNPKSKKTEKILSSPILGLCPRCHDQIVWRKKYRKYKPLTQPSSCCFCHERNVLAAYHQACDSCATARQICAKCCQKQADPSEAEEQNKGAIASKPKTAEFDDEPVMEPSDEEMTIERYNKD
;
A
#
# COMPACT_ATOMS: atom_id res chain seq x y z
N MET A 1 30.44 -16.92 -7.55
CA MET A 1 29.33 -15.96 -7.33
C MET A 1 29.46 -14.86 -8.37
N SER A 2 28.45 -14.65 -9.22
CA SER A 2 28.52 -13.68 -10.33
C SER A 2 28.72 -12.26 -9.79
N THR A 3 29.81 -11.62 -10.19
CA THR A 3 30.20 -10.23 -9.85
C THR A 3 29.68 -9.21 -10.87
N GLN A 4 28.84 -9.63 -11.82
CA GLN A 4 28.39 -8.76 -12.89
C GLN A 4 27.35 -7.76 -12.35
N ARG A 5 27.71 -6.47 -12.34
CA ARG A 5 26.76 -5.37 -12.14
C ARG A 5 25.61 -5.58 -13.13
N GLY A 6 24.40 -5.77 -12.59
CA GLY A 6 23.22 -6.02 -13.39
C GLY A 6 23.04 -4.91 -14.43
N ASN A 7 22.73 -5.27 -15.66
CA ASN A 7 22.59 -4.33 -16.79
C ASN A 7 21.70 -3.13 -16.41
N ASP A 8 22.31 -1.96 -16.23
CA ASP A 8 21.65 -0.70 -15.83
C ASP A 8 20.72 -0.14 -16.92
N LYS A 9 20.72 -0.74 -18.13
CA LYS A 9 19.84 -0.40 -19.25
C LYS A 9 18.51 -1.17 -19.22
N ARG A 10 17.82 -1.22 -18.08
CA ARG A 10 16.48 -1.83 -18.03
C ARG A 10 15.49 -0.91 -18.75
N LYS A 11 15.04 -1.31 -19.94
CA LYS A 11 13.91 -0.66 -20.61
C LYS A 11 12.66 -0.76 -19.73
N ALA A 12 11.85 0.30 -19.74
CA ALA A 12 10.55 0.28 -19.08
C ALA A 12 9.71 -0.92 -19.57
N PRO A 13 8.83 -1.47 -18.72
CA PRO A 13 7.92 -2.54 -19.13
C PRO A 13 7.18 -2.15 -20.40
N LYS A 14 7.16 -3.05 -21.40
CA LYS A 14 6.45 -2.85 -22.67
C LYS A 14 4.96 -2.55 -22.46
N HIS A 15 4.39 -3.09 -21.39
CA HIS A 15 2.98 -2.93 -21.01
C HIS A 15 2.91 -2.26 -19.63
N GLN A 16 2.47 -1.00 -19.61
CA GLN A 16 2.25 -0.26 -18.37
C GLN A 16 0.88 -0.59 -17.79
N ASN A 17 0.79 -0.71 -16.47
CA ASN A 17 -0.48 -0.94 -15.79
C ASN A 17 -1.33 0.33 -15.85
N ARG A 18 -2.46 0.30 -16.58
CA ARG A 18 -3.39 1.45 -16.67
C ARG A 18 -4.25 1.64 -15.43
N VAL A 19 -4.51 0.56 -14.69
CA VAL A 19 -5.33 0.57 -13.48
C VAL A 19 -4.58 -0.04 -12.31
N ALA A 20 -4.85 0.46 -11.11
CA ALA A 20 -4.34 -0.15 -9.89
C ALA A 20 -4.94 -1.55 -9.71
N PHE A 21 -4.14 -2.48 -9.17
CA PHE A 21 -4.64 -3.80 -8.81
C PHE A 21 -5.77 -3.69 -7.79
N ARG A 22 -6.91 -4.34 -8.08
CA ARG A 22 -8.04 -4.49 -7.17
C ARG A 22 -8.36 -5.97 -7.04
N HIS A 23 -8.53 -6.45 -5.81
CA HIS A 23 -8.94 -7.82 -5.54
C HIS A 23 -10.47 -7.96 -5.56
N ASN A 24 -10.98 -9.17 -5.78
CA ASN A 24 -12.41 -9.46 -5.64
C ASN A 24 -12.85 -9.23 -4.17
N PRO A 25 -13.80 -8.30 -3.90
CA PRO A 25 -14.25 -7.99 -2.54
C PRO A 25 -14.99 -9.16 -1.87
N LYS A 26 -15.64 -10.05 -2.63
CA LYS A 26 -16.41 -11.19 -2.08
C LYS A 26 -15.54 -12.40 -1.71
N SER A 27 -14.21 -12.29 -1.83
CA SER A 27 -13.33 -13.42 -1.58
C SER A 27 -13.02 -13.59 -0.09
N LYS A 28 -13.51 -14.69 0.50
CA LYS A 28 -13.19 -15.12 1.88
C LYS A 28 -11.69 -15.12 2.20
N LYS A 29 -10.84 -15.43 1.21
CA LYS A 29 -9.38 -15.40 1.38
C LYS A 29 -8.84 -13.98 1.51
N THR A 30 -9.37 -13.01 0.76
CA THR A 30 -8.97 -11.61 0.89
C THR A 30 -9.35 -11.09 2.26
N GLU A 31 -10.58 -11.36 2.68
CA GLU A 31 -11.10 -10.94 3.98
C GLU A 31 -10.19 -11.40 5.13
N LYS A 32 -9.81 -12.69 5.15
CA LYS A 32 -8.86 -13.23 6.13
C LYS A 32 -7.48 -12.55 6.12
N ILE A 33 -6.99 -12.19 4.93
CA ILE A 33 -5.69 -11.50 4.78
C ILE A 33 -5.76 -10.07 5.35
N LEU A 34 -6.86 -9.37 5.08
CA LEU A 34 -7.08 -8.00 5.53
C LEU A 34 -7.39 -7.92 7.02
N SER A 35 -8.13 -8.89 7.57
CA SER A 35 -8.49 -8.94 9.00
C SER A 35 -7.31 -9.28 9.90
N SER A 36 -6.26 -9.92 9.38
CA SER A 36 -5.04 -10.18 10.15
C SER A 36 -4.44 -8.84 10.60
N PRO A 37 -4.10 -8.61 11.88
CA PRO A 37 -3.47 -7.36 12.31
C PRO A 37 -1.99 -7.28 11.84
N ILE A 38 -1.41 -6.08 11.85
CA ILE A 38 0.04 -5.85 11.65
C ILE A 38 0.54 -5.12 12.90
N LEU A 39 1.39 -5.76 13.69
CA LEU A 39 1.84 -5.25 14.99
C LEU A 39 3.36 -5.49 15.16
N GLY A 40 4.03 -4.68 15.99
CA GLY A 40 5.42 -4.92 16.38
C GLY A 40 6.46 -4.79 15.26
N LEU A 41 6.16 -4.02 14.21
CA LEU A 41 7.05 -3.83 13.05
C LEU A 41 7.58 -2.41 12.95
N CYS A 42 8.80 -2.26 12.44
CA CYS A 42 9.32 -0.96 12.02
C CYS A 42 8.60 -0.45 10.76
N PRO A 43 8.62 0.86 10.45
CA PRO A 43 7.92 1.43 9.30
C PRO A 43 8.24 0.71 7.99
N ARG A 44 9.54 0.46 7.75
CA ARG A 44 10.02 -0.27 6.57
C ARG A 44 9.42 -1.69 6.47
N CYS A 45 9.32 -2.41 7.57
CA CYS A 45 8.78 -3.77 7.58
C CYS A 45 7.25 -3.76 7.49
N HIS A 46 6.61 -2.79 8.13
CA HIS A 46 5.18 -2.56 8.03
C HIS A 46 4.75 -2.38 6.56
N ASP A 47 5.43 -1.52 5.81
CA ASP A 47 5.11 -1.27 4.39
C ASP A 47 5.25 -2.53 3.52
N GLN A 48 6.24 -3.37 3.78
CA GLN A 48 6.39 -4.65 3.10
C GLN A 48 5.17 -5.57 3.34
N ILE A 49 4.65 -5.60 4.57
CA ILE A 49 3.47 -6.41 4.90
C ILE A 49 2.21 -5.81 4.32
N VAL A 50 2.03 -4.48 4.41
CA VAL A 50 0.91 -3.76 3.78
C VAL A 50 0.87 -4.03 2.28
N TRP A 51 2.02 -3.93 1.59
CA TRP A 51 2.12 -4.23 0.17
C TRP A 51 1.73 -5.69 -0.12
N ARG A 52 2.23 -6.65 0.67
CA ARG A 52 1.87 -8.07 0.51
C ARG A 52 0.36 -8.29 0.68
N LYS A 53 -0.30 -7.60 1.63
CA LYS A 53 -1.75 -7.69 1.80
C LYS A 53 -2.50 -7.05 0.62
N LYS A 54 -2.12 -5.84 0.22
CA LYS A 54 -2.70 -5.09 -0.90
C LYS A 54 -2.72 -5.90 -2.20
N TYR A 55 -1.62 -6.61 -2.49
CA TYR A 55 -1.48 -7.42 -3.71
C TYR A 55 -1.82 -8.91 -3.52
N ARG A 56 -2.48 -9.29 -2.42
CA ARG A 56 -2.87 -10.68 -2.12
C ARG A 56 -1.68 -11.67 -2.15
N LYS A 57 -0.47 -11.18 -1.86
CA LYS A 57 0.78 -11.97 -1.75
C LYS A 57 1.13 -12.37 -0.31
N TYR A 58 0.30 -11.96 0.65
CA TYR A 58 0.43 -12.34 2.05
C TYR A 58 0.12 -13.83 2.25
N LYS A 59 1.04 -14.54 2.90
CA LYS A 59 0.91 -15.97 3.24
C LYS A 59 0.76 -16.08 4.77
N PRO A 60 -0.44 -16.36 5.28
CA PRO A 60 -0.62 -16.61 6.71
C PRO A 60 0.09 -17.91 7.12
N LEU A 61 0.44 -18.01 8.39
CA LEU A 61 0.98 -19.24 8.97
C LEU A 61 -0.14 -20.26 9.16
N THR A 62 0.16 -21.53 8.88
CA THR A 62 -0.71 -22.67 9.21
C THR A 62 -0.37 -23.25 10.58
N GLN A 63 0.90 -23.17 10.98
CA GLN A 63 1.41 -23.59 12.27
C GLN A 63 2.32 -22.48 12.84
N PRO A 64 2.41 -22.35 14.17
CA PRO A 64 3.32 -21.39 14.80
C PRO A 64 4.78 -21.66 14.41
N SER A 65 5.53 -20.60 14.10
CA SER A 65 6.97 -20.70 13.83
C SER A 65 7.80 -20.58 15.12
N SER A 66 9.05 -21.03 15.06
CA SER A 66 9.99 -20.88 16.16
C SER A 66 10.53 -19.45 16.26
N CYS A 67 10.64 -18.94 17.49
CA CYS A 67 11.24 -17.65 17.78
C CYS A 67 12.78 -17.73 17.68
N CYS A 68 13.42 -16.69 17.15
CA CYS A 68 14.89 -16.59 17.11
C CYS A 68 15.57 -16.41 18.47
N PHE A 69 14.83 -16.03 19.52
CA PHE A 69 15.40 -15.67 20.82
C PHE A 69 15.10 -16.71 21.90
N CYS A 70 13.84 -17.11 22.06
CA CYS A 70 13.47 -18.15 23.03
C CYS A 70 13.42 -19.56 22.42
N HIS A 71 13.51 -19.69 21.10
CA HIS A 71 13.46 -20.97 20.37
C HIS A 71 12.16 -21.77 20.52
N GLU A 72 11.17 -21.24 21.23
CA GLU A 72 9.83 -21.82 21.34
C GLU A 72 8.99 -21.57 20.08
N ARG A 73 8.03 -22.47 19.80
CA ARG A 73 7.07 -22.35 18.70
C ARG A 73 5.87 -21.48 19.09
N ASN A 74 6.13 -20.21 19.38
CA ASN A 74 5.14 -19.24 19.85
C ASN A 74 4.96 -18.04 18.91
N VAL A 75 5.54 -18.07 17.71
CA VAL A 75 5.35 -17.02 16.71
C VAL A 75 4.07 -17.29 15.92
N LEU A 76 3.01 -16.54 16.24
CA LEU A 76 1.68 -16.71 15.65
C LEU A 76 1.46 -15.86 14.39
N ALA A 77 2.08 -14.69 14.33
CA ALA A 77 1.93 -13.78 13.20
C ALA A 77 2.94 -14.07 12.08
N ALA A 78 2.47 -13.99 10.84
CA ALA A 78 3.27 -14.37 9.68
C ALA A 78 4.38 -13.35 9.40
N TYR A 79 5.50 -13.85 8.88
CA TYR A 79 6.72 -13.07 8.58
C TYR A 79 7.46 -12.52 9.81
N HIS A 80 7.03 -12.85 11.01
CA HIS A 80 7.80 -12.58 12.22
C HIS A 80 8.89 -13.64 12.42
N GLN A 81 10.03 -13.18 12.91
CA GLN A 81 11.18 -13.97 13.29
C GLN A 81 11.29 -14.09 14.82
N ALA A 82 10.74 -13.13 15.55
CA ALA A 82 10.63 -13.12 17.00
C ALA A 82 9.16 -13.19 17.44
N CYS A 83 8.90 -13.78 18.61
CA CYS A 83 7.58 -13.72 19.23
C CYS A 83 7.35 -12.36 19.89
N ASP A 84 6.08 -12.07 20.19
CA ASP A 84 5.66 -10.77 20.69
C ASP A 84 6.27 -10.45 22.07
N SER A 85 6.45 -11.46 22.92
CA SER A 85 7.11 -11.31 24.23
C SER A 85 8.58 -10.90 24.08
N CYS A 86 9.33 -11.58 23.20
CA CYS A 86 10.72 -11.25 22.92
C CYS A 86 10.90 -9.92 22.21
N ALA A 87 9.98 -9.57 21.29
CA ALA A 87 10.00 -8.30 20.59
C ALA A 87 9.80 -7.11 21.54
N THR A 88 8.82 -7.23 22.46
CA THR A 88 8.50 -6.20 23.44
C THR A 88 9.60 -6.05 24.50
N ALA A 89 10.11 -7.17 25.04
CA ALA A 89 11.16 -7.15 26.06
C ALA A 89 12.47 -6.51 25.57
N ARG A 90 12.78 -6.64 24.27
CA ARG A 90 14.02 -6.13 23.66
C ARG A 90 13.83 -4.85 22.84
N GLN A 91 12.59 -4.36 22.69
CA GLN A 91 12.23 -3.20 21.85
C GLN A 91 12.77 -3.31 20.42
N ILE A 92 12.51 -4.45 19.78
CA ILE A 92 12.96 -4.77 18.42
C ILE A 92 11.79 -5.00 17.48
N CYS A 93 12.02 -4.81 16.18
CA CYS A 93 11.09 -5.22 15.14
C CYS A 93 10.96 -6.75 15.10
N ALA A 94 9.73 -7.26 15.19
CA ALA A 94 9.45 -8.70 15.16
C ALA A 94 9.86 -9.39 13.84
N LYS A 95 9.96 -8.64 12.73
CA LYS A 95 10.35 -9.17 11.40
C LYS A 95 11.86 -9.11 11.12
N CYS A 96 12.51 -7.98 11.33
CA CYS A 96 13.93 -7.80 10.99
C CYS A 96 14.88 -7.83 12.19
N CYS A 97 14.34 -7.95 13.41
CA CYS A 97 15.11 -7.99 14.67
C CYS A 97 16.02 -6.78 14.91
N GLN A 98 15.80 -5.68 14.19
CA GLN A 98 16.51 -4.42 14.38
C GLN A 98 15.82 -3.61 15.48
N LYS A 99 16.61 -2.85 16.26
CA LYS A 99 16.08 -1.90 17.25
C LYS A 99 15.25 -0.84 16.53
N GLN A 100 14.10 -0.48 17.09
CA GLN A 100 13.34 0.67 16.62
C GLN A 100 14.14 1.91 17.01
N ALA A 101 14.49 2.76 16.04
CA ALA A 101 14.93 4.11 16.37
C ALA A 101 13.66 4.91 16.70
N ASP A 102 13.68 5.64 17.80
CA ASP A 102 12.53 6.41 18.26
C ASP A 102 12.12 7.43 17.18
N PRO A 103 10.82 7.57 16.88
CA PRO A 103 10.34 8.45 15.81
C PRO A 103 10.49 9.95 16.11
N SER A 104 11.05 10.35 17.26
CA SER A 104 11.22 11.75 17.66
C SER A 104 12.22 12.56 16.83
N GLU A 105 12.90 11.95 15.85
CA GLU A 105 13.88 12.64 14.98
C GLU A 105 13.39 12.83 13.53
N ALA A 106 12.15 12.44 13.19
CA ALA A 106 11.70 12.34 11.80
C ALA A 106 10.80 13.49 11.30
N GLU A 107 10.43 14.47 12.14
CA GLU A 107 9.43 15.49 11.76
C GLU A 107 9.99 16.79 11.14
N GLU A 108 11.30 17.03 11.13
CA GLU A 108 11.84 18.34 10.69
C GLU A 108 12.18 18.47 9.20
N GLN A 109 12.09 17.40 8.39
CA GLN A 109 12.62 17.44 7.01
C GLN A 109 11.57 17.44 5.89
N ASN A 110 10.27 17.59 6.20
CA ASN A 110 9.24 17.71 5.17
C ASN A 110 8.42 19.01 5.26
N LYS A 111 9.13 20.15 5.22
CA LYS A 111 8.58 21.47 4.88
C LYS A 111 9.38 22.20 3.78
N GLY A 112 10.30 21.51 3.11
CA GLY A 112 11.09 22.08 2.03
C GLY A 112 10.68 21.51 0.68
N ALA A 113 10.11 22.37 -0.18
CA ALA A 113 9.84 22.17 -1.60
C ALA A 113 8.52 21.49 -2.01
N ILE A 114 7.43 22.26 -1.97
CA ILE A 114 6.62 22.54 -3.18
C ILE A 114 6.22 24.02 -3.17
N ALA A 115 7.16 24.89 -3.53
CA ALA A 115 6.85 26.19 -4.11
C ALA A 115 6.72 26.02 -5.62
N SER A 116 5.62 25.39 -6.07
CA SER A 116 5.19 25.50 -7.45
C SER A 116 4.13 26.58 -7.52
N LYS A 117 4.54 27.74 -8.03
CA LYS A 117 3.72 28.84 -8.55
C LYS A 117 2.34 28.34 -9.01
N PRO A 118 1.21 28.91 -8.55
CA PRO A 118 -0.05 28.71 -9.24
C PRO A 118 0.12 29.31 -10.65
N LYS A 119 0.07 28.46 -11.68
CA LYS A 119 -0.27 28.94 -13.02
C LYS A 119 -1.73 29.37 -12.93
N THR A 120 -1.97 30.68 -12.96
CA THR A 120 -3.21 31.25 -13.47
C THR A 120 -3.40 30.72 -14.88
N ALA A 121 -4.19 29.65 -15.03
CA ALA A 121 -4.84 29.37 -16.29
C ALA A 121 -5.98 30.37 -16.38
N GLU A 122 -5.93 31.18 -17.42
CA GLU A 122 -7.01 32.04 -17.85
C GLU A 122 -8.28 31.20 -17.94
N PHE A 123 -9.30 31.66 -17.22
CA PHE A 123 -10.64 31.13 -17.22
C PHE A 123 -11.31 31.77 -18.43
N ASP A 124 -11.20 31.13 -19.59
CA ASP A 124 -12.03 31.50 -20.74
C ASP A 124 -13.49 31.26 -20.34
N ASP A 125 -14.25 32.35 -20.29
CA ASP A 125 -15.71 32.39 -20.26
C ASP A 125 -16.25 31.50 -21.39
N GLU A 126 -16.55 30.24 -21.09
CA GLU A 126 -17.43 29.45 -21.95
C GLU A 126 -18.87 29.86 -21.61
N PRO A 127 -19.64 30.40 -22.58
CA PRO A 127 -20.99 30.87 -22.32
C PRO A 127 -21.86 29.71 -21.86
N VAL A 128 -22.51 29.91 -20.72
CA VAL A 128 -23.60 29.05 -20.23
C VAL A 128 -24.69 29.02 -21.31
N MET A 129 -24.74 27.94 -22.08
CA MET A 129 -25.94 27.61 -22.85
C MET A 129 -27.03 27.24 -21.84
N GLU A 130 -27.99 28.15 -21.68
CA GLU A 130 -29.22 27.92 -20.92
C GLU A 130 -29.96 26.69 -21.48
N PRO A 131 -30.42 25.76 -20.62
CA PRO A 131 -31.19 24.61 -21.07
C PRO A 131 -32.66 25.00 -21.20
N SER A 132 -33.10 25.43 -22.39
CA SER A 132 -34.52 25.65 -22.67
C SER A 132 -35.10 24.83 -23.83
N ASP A 133 -34.32 23.97 -24.51
CA ASP A 133 -34.83 23.23 -25.69
C ASP A 133 -34.81 21.69 -25.56
N GLU A 134 -34.41 21.13 -24.41
CA GLU A 134 -34.41 19.66 -24.21
C GLU A 134 -35.80 19.04 -23.96
N GLU A 135 -36.86 19.84 -23.77
CA GLU A 135 -38.24 19.31 -23.73
C GLU A 135 -38.89 19.16 -25.12
N MET A 136 -38.25 19.60 -26.22
CA MET A 136 -38.90 19.58 -27.55
C MET A 136 -38.52 18.38 -28.45
N THR A 137 -37.66 17.48 -28.00
CA THR A 137 -37.24 16.30 -28.79
C THR A 137 -37.84 14.97 -28.31
N ILE A 138 -38.41 14.92 -27.10
CA ILE A 138 -39.01 13.70 -26.54
C ILE A 138 -40.51 13.57 -26.92
N GLU A 139 -41.22 14.67 -27.20
CA GLU A 139 -42.62 14.60 -27.67
C GLU A 139 -42.77 14.19 -29.15
N ARG A 140 -41.70 14.21 -29.95
CA ARG A 140 -41.74 13.72 -31.34
C ARG A 140 -41.56 12.21 -31.49
N TYR A 141 -41.19 11.50 -30.44
CA TYR A 141 -40.92 10.05 -30.50
C TYR A 141 -42.03 9.17 -29.89
N ASN A 142 -43.13 9.76 -29.41
CA ASN A 142 -44.29 9.02 -28.88
C ASN A 142 -45.62 9.47 -29.53
N LYS A 143 -45.56 9.89 -30.78
CA LYS A 143 -46.75 10.15 -31.60
C LYS A 143 -46.53 9.60 -33.00
N ASP A 144 -46.53 8.28 -33.08
CA ASP A 144 -47.19 7.44 -34.09
C ASP A 144 -47.04 5.95 -33.71
#